data_AF-A0AAW8U9E5-F1
#
_entry.id   AF-A0AAW8U9E5-F1
#
_cell.length_a   1.000
_cell.length_b   1.000
_cell.length_c   1.000
_cell.angle_alpha   90.00
_cell.angle_beta   90.00
_cell.angle_gamma   90.00
#
_symmetry.space_group_name_H-M   'P 1'
#
loop_
_entity.id
_entity.type
_entity.pdbx_description
1 polymer ?
#
loop_
_entity_poly.entity_id
_entity_poly.type
_entity_poly.pdbx_seq_one_letter_code
_entity_poly.pdbx_strand_id
1 'polypeptide(L)'
;MTQKLSFNCTFKESKPEERLEKKLESVVFNPKFQSKISSLESEYDQIIEKKNEIEETIIHELYSEKKELVGDFDQLKFEIEFLKQDIHHYKKLVKTLDKQNIAFKKEVADNINNLNRLSQKLKDIDTELESIARRIARVQRILTLDESKLSNLDRFSDTAVTLIENISSRKIKLQELEMNKKKTIERKLAFEDYLANEKEAVGQLIDVLQEFDANNQLKKREIEEEIRQSEIRIKQAIGEKETLSNQKQYIENRLFDLNGNSRGIMSNILKNEAYVLITEELPKKLNQAEADSIRAWNTLLQLNNNVKIGTLDFDSEIMSTVVRYKQLGWLPQNVRIYNLFNDLLGVKKSRSVSKEQMNHRKESLLPFFAKEEDGLKYYYDIKENTTLTVREQTEDNLEYYHFVNDHKEYVEVYDAGNIVMDREIVEGEQEVQRYYDTNAEVILTIKLVNNELEYIRYQDIHFRTHQELLIYWLTHFIEKDGVINLIIDQKSQLFIDKDLFKQNGINLVPLIQEIDKKEDMQKFISEHHFDEIFVLNRTLFNSIESLLNEDCLIRILEGNKEIHSSKPQIIVDSQ
;
A
#
# COMPACT_ATOMS: atom_id res chain seq x y z
N MET A 1 -66.78 7.58 -10.18
CA MET A 1 -67.07 6.89 -11.46
C MET A 1 -65.74 6.48 -12.07
N THR A 2 -65.41 5.20 -11.99
CA THR A 2 -64.18 4.60 -12.53
C THR A 2 -64.59 3.66 -13.66
N GLN A 3 -64.35 4.05 -14.91
CA GLN A 3 -64.53 3.16 -16.06
C GLN A 3 -63.40 2.13 -16.06
N LYS A 4 -63.71 0.89 -15.68
CA LYS A 4 -62.87 -0.27 -15.96
C LYS A 4 -63.06 -0.65 -17.44
N LEU A 5 -62.05 -0.44 -18.26
CA LEU A 5 -61.95 -1.06 -19.57
C LEU A 5 -61.49 -2.52 -19.37
N SER A 6 -62.42 -3.46 -19.56
CA SER A 6 -62.10 -4.89 -19.65
C SER A 6 -61.89 -5.27 -21.11
N PHE A 7 -60.72 -5.81 -21.44
CA PHE A 7 -60.48 -6.47 -22.73
C PHE A 7 -60.62 -7.98 -22.56
N ASN A 8 -61.64 -8.56 -23.19
CA ASN A 8 -61.73 -10.00 -23.42
C ASN A 8 -60.99 -10.30 -24.73
N CYS A 9 -59.90 -11.06 -24.65
CA CYS A 9 -59.26 -11.64 -25.84
C CYS A 9 -59.47 -13.15 -25.82
N THR A 10 -60.31 -13.65 -26.73
CA THR A 10 -60.44 -15.08 -27.03
C THR A 10 -59.32 -15.45 -27.99
N PHE A 11 -58.30 -16.15 -27.48
CA PHE A 11 -57.30 -16.80 -28.33
C PHE A 11 -57.95 -17.98 -29.06
N LYS A 12 -58.11 -17.86 -30.39
CA LYS A 12 -58.28 -19.01 -31.28
C LYS A 12 -56.89 -19.35 -31.83
N GLU A 13 -56.34 -20.49 -31.43
CA GLU A 13 -55.14 -21.06 -32.05
C GLU A 13 -55.45 -21.44 -33.51
N SER A 14 -54.83 -20.76 -34.45
CA SER A 14 -54.74 -21.20 -35.84
C SER A 14 -53.44 -22.00 -36.03
N LYS A 15 -53.56 -23.17 -36.64
CA LYS A 15 -52.48 -24.14 -36.89
C LYS A 15 -51.30 -23.55 -37.70
N PRO A 16 -50.09 -24.13 -37.56
CA PRO A 16 -48.83 -23.46 -37.88
C PRO A 16 -48.31 -23.78 -39.30
N GLU A 17 -49.04 -23.48 -40.37
CA GLU A 17 -48.52 -23.68 -41.75
C GLU A 17 -48.76 -22.54 -42.76
N GLU A 18 -49.29 -21.38 -42.35
CA GLU A 18 -49.40 -20.20 -43.25
C GLU A 18 -48.79 -18.95 -42.60
N ARG A 19 -47.46 -18.86 -42.59
CA ARG A 19 -46.74 -17.59 -42.34
C ARG A 19 -45.61 -17.41 -43.35
N LEU A 20 -46.00 -17.11 -44.58
CA LEU A 20 -45.16 -16.35 -45.51
C LEU A 20 -45.99 -15.16 -46.00
N GLU A 21 -45.41 -13.97 -45.82
CA GLU A 21 -45.80 -12.69 -46.42
C GLU A 21 -47.12 -12.04 -45.96
N LYS A 22 -47.08 -11.37 -44.79
CA LYS A 22 -47.83 -10.12 -44.62
C LYS A 22 -46.87 -9.01 -44.18
N LYS A 23 -46.69 -8.03 -45.07
CA LYS A 23 -46.05 -6.74 -44.77
C LYS A 23 -46.67 -6.16 -43.49
N LEU A 24 -45.82 -5.85 -42.52
CA LEU A 24 -46.19 -5.05 -41.36
C LEU A 24 -46.62 -3.66 -41.85
N GLU A 25 -47.93 -3.37 -41.85
CA GLU A 25 -48.42 -2.01 -42.01
C GLU A 25 -47.97 -1.20 -40.78
N SER A 26 -47.11 -0.21 -41.00
CA SER A 26 -46.68 0.73 -39.98
C SER A 26 -47.88 1.56 -39.51
N VAL A 27 -48.26 1.43 -38.24
CA VAL A 27 -49.26 2.30 -37.60
C VAL A 27 -48.66 3.70 -37.48
N VAL A 28 -49.08 4.63 -38.33
CA VAL A 28 -48.67 6.05 -38.27
C VAL A 28 -49.60 6.78 -37.30
N PHE A 29 -49.06 7.23 -36.17
CA PHE A 29 -49.81 8.02 -35.19
C PHE A 29 -50.15 9.42 -35.73
N ASN A 30 -51.27 10.01 -35.27
CA ASN A 30 -51.63 11.38 -35.61
C ASN A 30 -50.54 12.36 -35.09
N PRO A 31 -50.06 13.32 -35.90
CA PRO A 31 -48.96 14.23 -35.53
C PRO A 31 -49.16 14.97 -34.20
N LYS A 32 -50.40 15.29 -33.82
CA LYS A 32 -50.70 15.92 -32.52
C LYS A 32 -50.43 14.99 -31.34
N PHE A 33 -50.77 13.70 -31.45
CA PHE A 33 -50.47 12.72 -30.40
C PHE A 33 -48.98 12.39 -30.35
N GLN A 34 -48.33 12.32 -31.50
CA GLN A 34 -46.88 12.08 -31.58
C GLN A 34 -46.08 13.21 -30.93
N SER A 35 -46.44 14.48 -31.16
CA SER A 35 -45.81 15.62 -30.48
C SER A 35 -46.00 15.60 -28.95
N LYS A 36 -47.16 15.12 -28.48
CA LYS A 36 -47.47 15.06 -27.03
C LYS A 36 -46.77 13.90 -26.35
N ILE A 37 -46.61 12.76 -27.04
CA ILE A 37 -45.82 11.63 -26.58
C ILE A 37 -44.35 12.04 -26.47
N SER A 38 -43.78 12.66 -27.51
CA SER A 38 -42.38 13.12 -27.46
C SER A 38 -42.12 14.19 -26.40
N SER A 39 -43.10 15.06 -26.13
CA SER A 39 -43.01 16.03 -25.02
C SER A 39 -43.02 15.34 -23.64
N LEU A 40 -43.85 14.32 -23.45
CA LEU A 40 -43.92 13.56 -22.20
C LEU A 40 -42.71 12.65 -22.02
N GLU A 41 -42.19 12.06 -23.09
CA GLU A 41 -40.92 11.32 -23.09
C GLU A 41 -39.77 12.25 -22.69
N SER A 42 -39.69 13.45 -23.27
CA SER A 42 -38.68 14.44 -22.88
C SER A 42 -38.81 14.92 -21.43
N GLU A 43 -40.02 15.14 -20.92
CA GLU A 43 -40.25 15.47 -19.49
C GLU A 43 -39.87 14.30 -18.57
N TYR A 44 -40.17 13.06 -18.97
CA TYR A 44 -39.82 11.86 -18.23
C TYR A 44 -38.30 11.63 -18.20
N ASP A 45 -37.62 11.84 -19.33
CA ASP A 45 -36.17 11.77 -19.44
C ASP A 45 -35.50 12.81 -18.53
N GLN A 46 -36.01 14.06 -18.50
CA GLN A 46 -35.52 15.09 -17.59
C GLN A 46 -35.75 14.76 -16.10
N ILE A 47 -36.86 14.08 -15.77
CA ILE A 47 -37.12 13.62 -14.40
C ILE A 47 -36.14 12.50 -14.02
N ILE A 48 -35.87 11.57 -14.92
CA ILE A 48 -34.87 10.51 -14.70
C ILE A 48 -33.48 11.11 -14.53
N GLU A 49 -33.09 12.06 -15.38
CA GLU A 49 -31.78 12.72 -15.31
C GLU A 49 -31.58 13.42 -13.97
N LYS A 50 -32.56 14.21 -13.51
CA LYS A 50 -32.51 14.85 -12.18
C LYS A 50 -32.52 13.85 -11.03
N LYS A 51 -33.26 12.74 -11.17
CA LYS A 51 -33.26 11.69 -10.15
C LYS A 51 -31.86 11.06 -10.04
N ASN A 52 -31.23 10.76 -11.17
CA ASN A 52 -29.87 10.21 -11.21
C ASN A 52 -28.85 11.20 -10.62
N GLU A 53 -28.92 12.49 -10.95
CA GLU A 53 -28.04 13.52 -10.37
C GLU A 53 -28.14 13.59 -8.83
N ILE A 54 -29.36 13.49 -8.29
CA ILE A 54 -29.59 13.49 -6.84
C ILE A 54 -29.04 12.21 -6.20
N GLU A 55 -29.32 11.04 -6.77
CA GLU A 55 -28.82 9.75 -6.27
C GLU A 55 -27.28 9.71 -6.27
N GLU A 56 -26.65 10.24 -7.33
CA GLU A 56 -25.19 10.34 -7.44
C GLU A 56 -24.56 11.28 -6.40
N THR A 57 -25.20 12.43 -6.13
CA THR A 57 -24.73 13.38 -5.11
C THR A 57 -24.73 12.72 -3.73
N ILE A 58 -25.80 12.00 -3.41
CA ILE A 58 -25.92 11.24 -2.15
C ILE A 58 -24.85 10.15 -2.09
N ILE A 59 -24.60 9.43 -3.19
CA ILE A 59 -23.56 8.38 -3.24
C ILE A 59 -22.17 8.99 -3.00
N HIS A 60 -21.85 10.14 -3.61
CA HIS A 60 -20.58 10.82 -3.41
C HIS A 60 -20.37 11.23 -1.95
N GLU A 61 -21.37 11.86 -1.33
CA GLU A 61 -21.33 12.24 0.08
C GLU A 61 -21.12 11.02 0.99
N LEU A 62 -21.84 9.92 0.74
CA LEU A 62 -21.70 8.67 1.49
C LEU A 62 -20.32 8.02 1.33
N TYR A 63 -19.70 8.07 0.13
CA TYR A 63 -18.34 7.56 -0.06
C TYR A 63 -17.28 8.44 0.61
N SER A 64 -17.45 9.76 0.57
CA SER A 64 -16.57 10.70 1.29
C SER A 64 -16.65 10.46 2.79
N GLU A 65 -17.86 10.34 3.34
CA GLU A 65 -18.10 10.04 4.75
C GLU A 65 -17.53 8.67 5.13
N LYS A 66 -17.66 7.65 4.27
CA LYS A 66 -17.03 6.33 4.48
C LYS A 66 -15.50 6.43 4.53
N LYS A 67 -14.87 7.23 3.66
CA LYS A 67 -13.42 7.41 3.63
C LYS A 67 -12.90 8.08 4.90
N GLU A 68 -13.60 9.11 5.37
CA GLU A 68 -13.29 9.79 6.64
C GLU A 68 -13.42 8.82 7.82
N LEU A 69 -14.52 8.05 7.87
CA LEU A 69 -14.73 7.03 8.91
C LEU A 69 -13.62 5.98 8.95
N VAL A 70 -13.11 5.53 7.79
CA VAL A 70 -11.98 4.59 7.73
C VAL A 70 -10.71 5.21 8.33
N GLY A 71 -10.45 6.49 8.04
CA GLY A 71 -9.34 7.23 8.66
C GLY A 71 -9.47 7.30 10.19
N ASP A 72 -10.66 7.62 10.69
CA ASP A 72 -10.95 7.67 12.13
C ASP A 72 -10.78 6.29 12.79
N PHE A 73 -11.16 5.21 12.10
CA PHE A 73 -10.98 3.83 12.55
C PHE A 73 -9.51 3.45 12.74
N ASP A 74 -8.66 3.80 11.77
CA ASP A 74 -7.24 3.51 11.85
C ASP A 74 -6.58 4.33 12.96
N GLN A 75 -6.95 5.60 13.10
CA GLN A 75 -6.45 6.44 14.19
C GLN A 75 -6.83 5.88 15.58
N LEU A 76 -8.09 5.50 15.78
CA LEU A 76 -8.56 4.87 17.03
C LEU A 76 -7.87 3.53 17.31
N LYS A 77 -7.60 2.74 16.26
CA LYS A 77 -6.87 1.47 16.39
C LYS A 77 -5.44 1.70 16.87
N PHE A 78 -4.74 2.68 16.29
CA PHE A 78 -3.40 3.06 16.74
C PHE A 78 -3.40 3.59 18.17
N GLU A 79 -4.36 4.45 18.53
CA GLU A 79 -4.49 4.99 19.89
C GLU A 79 -4.70 3.89 20.94
N ILE A 80 -5.60 2.93 20.67
CA ILE A 80 -5.87 1.80 21.57
C ILE A 80 -4.61 0.95 21.78
N GLU A 81 -3.86 0.64 20.72
CA GLU A 81 -2.64 -0.16 20.85
C GLU A 81 -1.53 0.59 21.60
N PHE A 82 -1.39 1.89 21.37
CA PHE A 82 -0.44 2.73 22.11
C PHE A 82 -0.77 2.76 23.61
N LEU A 83 -2.04 3.02 23.97
CA LEU A 83 -2.50 3.04 25.36
C LEU A 83 -2.31 1.68 26.05
N LYS A 84 -2.52 0.56 25.35
CA LYS A 84 -2.25 -0.78 25.90
C LYS A 84 -0.76 -0.98 26.20
N GLN A 85 0.12 -0.50 25.32
CA GLN A 85 1.56 -0.60 25.49
C GLN A 85 2.04 0.24 26.69
N ASP A 86 1.49 1.45 26.86
CA ASP A 86 1.74 2.31 28.02
C ASP A 86 1.29 1.64 29.32
N ILE A 87 0.08 1.09 29.38
CA ILE A 87 -0.41 0.33 30.54
C ILE A 87 0.52 -0.84 30.87
N HIS A 88 1.00 -1.57 29.85
CA HIS A 88 1.95 -2.66 30.05
C HIS A 88 3.26 -2.16 30.68
N HIS A 89 3.80 -1.05 30.18
CA HIS A 89 5.00 -0.43 30.70
C HIS A 89 4.82 0.02 32.16
N TYR A 90 3.74 0.74 32.45
CA TYR A 90 3.43 1.22 33.81
C TYR A 90 3.22 0.08 34.80
N LYS A 91 2.51 -1.00 34.42
CA LYS A 91 2.37 -2.20 35.27
C LYS A 91 3.71 -2.87 35.56
N LYS A 92 4.67 -2.85 34.61
CA LYS A 92 6.03 -3.33 34.84
C LYS A 92 6.80 -2.42 35.80
N LEU A 93 6.65 -1.09 35.68
CA LEU A 93 7.28 -0.12 36.56
C LEU A 93 6.83 -0.29 38.03
N VAL A 94 5.51 -0.45 38.27
CA VAL A 94 4.97 -0.73 39.61
C VAL A 94 5.59 -1.98 40.23
N LYS A 95 5.71 -3.07 39.46
CA LYS A 95 6.37 -4.31 39.94
C LYS A 95 7.84 -4.10 40.28
N THR A 96 8.55 -3.25 39.52
CA THR A 96 9.96 -2.93 39.80
C THR A 96 10.09 -2.13 41.09
N LEU A 97 9.22 -1.14 41.29
CA LEU A 97 9.14 -0.34 42.51
C LEU A 97 8.87 -1.19 43.75
N ASP A 98 7.94 -2.16 43.67
CA ASP A 98 7.66 -3.11 44.74
C ASP A 98 8.88 -3.98 45.07
N LYS A 99 9.59 -4.49 44.05
CA LYS A 99 10.82 -5.28 44.25
C LYS A 99 11.93 -4.49 44.93
N GLN A 100 12.15 -3.24 44.53
CA GLN A 100 13.14 -2.36 45.14
C GLN A 100 12.80 -2.09 46.61
N ASN A 101 11.52 -1.87 46.92
CA ASN A 101 11.06 -1.65 48.30
C ASN A 101 11.28 -2.89 49.18
N ILE A 102 10.94 -4.09 48.68
CA ILE A 102 11.17 -5.34 49.41
C ILE A 102 12.68 -5.55 49.66
N ALA A 103 13.51 -5.31 48.65
CA ALA A 103 14.96 -5.46 48.78
C ALA A 103 15.53 -4.52 49.86
N PHE A 104 15.14 -3.25 49.84
CA PHE A 104 15.64 -2.28 50.80
C PHE A 104 15.14 -2.55 52.24
N LYS A 105 13.85 -2.93 52.39
CA LYS A 105 13.31 -3.38 53.69
C LYS A 105 14.09 -4.56 54.28
N LYS A 106 14.51 -5.50 53.44
CA LYS A 106 15.31 -6.65 53.87
C LYS A 106 16.70 -6.22 54.34
N GLU A 107 17.36 -5.32 53.61
CA GLU A 107 18.67 -4.79 53.99
C GLU A 107 18.64 -4.08 55.35
N VAL A 108 17.62 -3.25 55.59
CA VAL A 108 17.45 -2.59 56.90
C VAL A 108 17.19 -3.62 58.01
N ALA A 109 16.37 -4.63 57.77
CA ALA A 109 16.11 -5.70 58.74
C ALA A 109 17.38 -6.49 59.11
N ASP A 110 18.24 -6.78 58.13
CA ASP A 110 19.52 -7.46 58.36
C ASP A 110 20.46 -6.61 59.24
N ASN A 111 20.49 -5.29 59.04
CA ASN A 111 21.26 -4.36 59.86
C ASN A 111 20.73 -4.25 61.30
N ILE A 112 19.40 -4.21 61.48
CA ILE A 112 18.77 -4.25 62.81
C ILE A 112 19.13 -5.55 63.55
N ASN A 113 19.10 -6.68 62.84
CA ASN A 113 19.48 -7.98 63.42
C ASN A 113 20.95 -8.01 63.86
N ASN A 114 21.84 -7.39 63.09
CA ASN A 114 23.25 -7.24 63.47
C ASN A 114 23.41 -6.37 64.71
N LEU A 115 22.68 -5.26 64.82
CA LEU A 115 22.69 -4.40 66.01
C LEU A 115 22.21 -5.14 67.26
N ASN A 116 21.18 -5.98 67.14
CA ASN A 116 20.71 -6.83 68.23
C ASN A 116 21.79 -7.83 68.68
N ARG A 117 22.52 -8.42 67.73
CA ARG A 117 23.66 -9.32 68.04
C ARG A 117 24.78 -8.57 68.76
N LEU A 118 25.11 -7.35 68.34
CA LEU A 118 26.12 -6.52 69.01
C LEU A 118 25.67 -6.13 70.42
N SER A 119 24.40 -5.78 70.60
CA SER A 119 23.83 -5.48 71.92
C SER A 119 23.90 -6.68 72.87
N GLN A 120 23.71 -7.90 72.36
CA GLN A 120 23.89 -9.11 73.16
C GLN A 120 25.36 -9.31 73.58
N LYS A 121 26.32 -9.04 72.69
CA LYS A 121 27.76 -9.10 73.04
C LYS A 121 28.12 -8.12 74.16
N LEU A 122 27.53 -6.92 74.19
CA LEU A 122 27.74 -5.97 75.30
C LEU A 122 27.27 -6.56 76.64
N LYS A 123 26.10 -7.22 76.66
CA LYS A 123 25.58 -7.90 77.86
C LYS A 123 26.49 -9.04 78.31
N ASP A 124 27.10 -9.76 77.36
CA ASP A 124 28.04 -10.82 77.67
C ASP A 124 29.32 -10.25 78.33
N ILE A 125 29.80 -9.09 77.87
CA ILE A 125 30.93 -8.35 78.50
C ILE A 125 30.56 -7.87 79.90
N ASP A 126 29.34 -7.35 80.10
CA ASP A 126 28.84 -6.95 81.43
C ASP A 126 28.82 -8.14 82.40
N THR A 127 28.36 -9.29 81.91
CA THR A 127 28.33 -10.54 82.67
C THR A 127 29.75 -11.02 83.03
N GLU A 128 30.71 -10.88 82.11
CA GLU A 128 32.13 -11.18 82.36
C GLU A 128 32.70 -10.26 83.45
N LEU A 129 32.42 -8.96 83.39
CA LEU A 129 32.86 -7.99 84.39
C LEU A 129 32.30 -8.29 85.78
N GLU A 130 31.01 -8.63 85.87
CA GLU A 130 30.40 -9.07 87.13
C GLU A 130 31.08 -10.34 87.68
N SER A 131 31.37 -11.31 86.81
CA SER A 131 32.05 -12.55 87.20
C SER A 131 33.45 -12.26 87.75
N ILE A 132 34.22 -11.40 87.08
CA ILE A 132 35.54 -10.97 87.57
C ILE A 132 35.41 -10.24 88.91
N ALA A 133 34.45 -9.33 89.05
CA ALA A 133 34.22 -8.59 90.30
C ALA A 133 33.88 -9.52 91.47
N ARG A 134 33.01 -10.53 91.26
CA ARG A 134 32.70 -11.55 92.27
C ARG A 134 33.93 -12.38 92.64
N ARG A 135 34.78 -12.73 91.67
CA ARG A 135 36.04 -13.45 91.92
C ARG A 135 37.03 -12.62 92.73
N ILE A 136 37.18 -11.33 92.41
CA ILE A 136 38.00 -10.37 93.18
C ILE A 136 37.54 -10.32 94.65
N ALA A 137 36.23 -10.10 94.88
CA ALA A 137 35.68 -10.02 96.23
C ALA A 137 35.89 -11.32 97.04
N ARG A 138 35.80 -12.48 96.38
CA ARG A 138 36.10 -13.78 96.99
C ARG A 138 37.57 -13.91 97.38
N VAL A 139 38.49 -13.56 96.49
CA VAL A 139 39.94 -13.63 96.75
C VAL A 139 40.33 -12.67 97.88
N GLN A 140 39.80 -11.44 97.87
CA GLN A 140 40.02 -10.45 98.93
C GLN A 140 39.53 -10.96 100.30
N ARG A 141 38.31 -11.51 100.36
CA ARG A 141 37.79 -12.09 101.61
C ARG A 141 38.68 -13.20 102.16
N ILE A 142 39.14 -14.10 101.29
CA ILE A 142 40.04 -15.18 101.68
C ILE A 142 41.39 -14.60 102.15
N LEU A 143 41.95 -13.66 101.39
CA LEU A 143 43.20 -12.98 101.74
C LEU A 143 43.15 -12.32 103.13
N THR A 144 42.07 -11.59 103.45
CA THR A 144 41.88 -10.99 104.79
C THR A 144 41.83 -12.04 105.89
N LEU A 145 41.18 -13.19 105.64
CA LEU A 145 41.15 -14.29 106.61
C LEU A 145 42.54 -14.88 106.84
N ASP A 146 43.34 -15.05 105.79
CA ASP A 146 44.68 -15.62 105.91
C ASP A 146 45.68 -14.65 106.53
N GLU A 147 45.59 -13.35 106.21
CA GLU A 147 46.37 -12.30 106.86
C GLU A 147 46.04 -12.19 108.36
N SER A 148 44.75 -12.31 108.73
CA SER A 148 44.32 -12.38 110.13
C SER A 148 44.86 -13.62 110.84
N LYS A 149 44.79 -14.80 110.21
CA LYS A 149 45.36 -16.04 110.76
C LYS A 149 46.87 -15.92 110.97
N LEU A 150 47.59 -15.32 110.02
CA LEU A 150 49.04 -15.11 110.13
C LEU A 150 49.37 -14.14 111.27
N SER A 151 48.59 -13.06 111.45
CA SER A 151 48.80 -12.07 112.52
C SER A 151 48.59 -12.60 113.94
N ASN A 152 47.82 -13.70 114.08
CA ASN A 152 47.50 -14.33 115.37
C ASN A 152 48.41 -15.53 115.70
N LEU A 153 49.50 -15.74 114.95
CA LEU A 153 50.48 -16.80 115.22
C LEU A 153 51.63 -16.27 116.10
N ASP A 154 51.75 -16.82 117.32
CA ASP A 154 52.77 -16.40 118.30
C ASP A 154 54.19 -16.93 118.01
N ARG A 155 54.37 -17.88 117.07
CA ARG A 155 55.67 -18.47 116.70
C ARG A 155 55.73 -18.81 115.21
N PHE A 156 56.91 -18.63 114.61
CA PHE A 156 57.16 -19.02 113.22
C PHE A 156 57.21 -20.55 113.09
N SER A 157 56.29 -21.14 112.33
CA SER A 157 56.12 -22.59 112.13
C SER A 157 55.92 -22.91 110.65
N ASP A 158 55.95 -24.20 110.27
CA ASP A 158 55.63 -24.63 108.89
C ASP A 158 54.25 -24.13 108.42
N THR A 159 53.30 -24.00 109.34
CA THR A 159 51.98 -23.41 109.06
C THR A 159 52.06 -21.92 108.70
N ALA A 160 52.99 -21.17 109.33
CA ALA A 160 53.25 -19.78 108.97
C ALA A 160 53.84 -19.65 107.56
N VAL A 161 54.75 -20.56 107.17
CA VAL A 161 55.33 -20.60 105.82
C VAL A 161 54.26 -20.86 104.76
N THR A 162 53.42 -21.89 104.94
CA THR A 162 52.30 -22.16 104.01
C THR A 162 51.30 -21.01 103.92
N LEU A 163 51.03 -20.29 105.02
CA LEU A 163 50.18 -19.10 105.01
C LEU A 163 50.81 -17.93 104.23
N ILE A 164 52.12 -17.70 104.38
CA ILE A 164 52.86 -16.66 103.63
C ILE A 164 52.83 -16.96 102.12
N GLU A 165 53.08 -18.20 101.71
CA GLU A 165 53.01 -18.62 100.31
C GLU A 165 51.59 -18.43 99.73
N ASN A 166 50.58 -18.82 100.51
CA ASN A 166 49.18 -18.66 100.15
C ASN A 166 48.75 -17.19 100.03
N ILE A 167 49.22 -16.32 100.93
CA ILE A 167 48.98 -14.86 100.86
C ILE A 167 49.65 -14.28 99.61
N SER A 168 50.91 -14.66 99.34
CA SER A 168 51.65 -14.22 98.15
C SER A 168 50.95 -14.64 96.85
N SER A 169 50.58 -15.93 96.74
CA SER A 169 49.84 -16.47 95.59
C SER A 169 48.49 -15.77 95.38
N ARG A 170 47.75 -15.49 96.46
CA ARG A 170 46.47 -14.76 96.37
C ARG A 170 46.65 -13.28 96.02
N LYS A 171 47.73 -12.62 96.45
CA LYS A 171 48.07 -11.25 96.04
C LYS A 171 48.38 -11.19 94.54
N ILE A 172 49.17 -12.13 94.03
CA ILE A 172 49.42 -12.27 92.58
C ILE A 172 48.09 -12.50 91.85
N LYS A 173 47.25 -13.41 92.34
CA LYS A 173 45.96 -13.70 91.70
C LYS A 173 45.00 -12.50 91.71
N LEU A 174 45.02 -11.71 92.78
CA LEU A 174 44.25 -10.49 92.89
C LEU A 174 44.70 -9.45 91.85
N GLN A 175 46.01 -9.23 91.72
CA GLN A 175 46.58 -8.34 90.71
C GLN A 175 46.25 -8.78 89.28
N GLU A 176 46.31 -10.09 88.99
CA GLU A 176 45.88 -10.63 87.69
C GLU A 176 44.40 -10.33 87.40
N LEU A 177 43.52 -10.54 88.39
CA LEU A 177 42.09 -10.29 88.24
C LEU A 177 41.77 -8.80 88.11
N GLU A 178 42.47 -7.92 88.83
CA GLU A 178 42.35 -6.47 88.73
C GLU A 178 42.83 -5.96 87.36
N MET A 179 43.96 -6.49 86.86
CA MET A 179 44.44 -6.20 85.51
C MET A 179 43.46 -6.69 84.43
N ASN A 180 42.92 -7.90 84.58
CA ASN A 180 41.91 -8.43 83.65
C ASN A 180 40.64 -7.59 83.68
N LYS A 181 40.16 -7.20 84.87
CA LYS A 181 39.02 -6.29 85.01
C LYS A 181 39.26 -4.98 84.27
N LYS A 182 40.45 -4.38 84.46
CA LYS A 182 40.83 -3.13 83.78
C LYS A 182 40.81 -3.29 82.26
N LYS A 183 41.41 -4.35 81.71
CA LYS A 183 41.40 -4.65 80.27
C LYS A 183 39.99 -4.89 79.73
N THR A 184 39.13 -5.58 80.48
CA THR A 184 37.75 -5.81 80.07
C THR A 184 36.91 -4.52 80.12
N ILE A 185 37.18 -3.60 81.06
CA ILE A 185 36.56 -2.26 81.10
C ILE A 185 36.99 -1.43 79.88
N GLU A 186 38.28 -1.40 79.55
CA GLU A 186 38.78 -0.69 78.37
C GLU A 186 38.16 -1.22 77.06
N ARG A 187 38.04 -2.55 76.94
CA ARG A 187 37.34 -3.21 75.82
C ARG A 187 35.85 -2.85 75.79
N LYS A 188 35.19 -2.79 76.95
CA LYS A 188 33.79 -2.41 77.06
C LYS A 188 33.57 -1.00 76.53
N LEU A 189 34.36 -0.02 76.97
CA LEU A 189 34.24 1.37 76.51
C LEU A 189 34.41 1.49 74.99
N ALA A 190 35.46 0.86 74.43
CA ALA A 190 35.66 0.85 72.98
C ALA A 190 34.51 0.16 72.21
N PHE A 191 33.92 -0.88 72.79
CA PHE A 191 32.77 -1.56 72.20
C PHE A 191 31.48 -0.75 72.31
N GLU A 192 31.29 0.00 73.40
CA GLU A 192 30.17 0.92 73.58
C GLU A 192 30.21 2.06 72.55
N ASP A 193 31.39 2.65 72.32
CA ASP A 193 31.59 3.67 71.29
C ASP A 193 31.27 3.12 69.88
N TYR A 194 31.77 1.92 69.57
CA TYR A 194 31.46 1.24 68.31
C TYR A 194 29.96 0.96 68.15
N LEU A 195 29.31 0.43 69.19
CA LEU A 195 27.88 0.14 69.17
C LEU A 195 27.04 1.42 69.03
N ALA A 196 27.45 2.53 69.63
CA ALA A 196 26.78 3.82 69.49
C ALA A 196 26.81 4.31 68.04
N ASN A 197 27.96 4.22 67.37
CA ASN A 197 28.12 4.60 65.96
C ASN A 197 27.27 3.70 65.03
N GLU A 198 27.30 2.38 65.25
CA GLU A 198 26.46 1.45 64.49
C GLU A 198 24.96 1.74 64.72
N LYS A 199 24.56 2.11 65.93
CA LYS A 199 23.18 2.48 66.24
C LYS A 199 22.74 3.76 65.54
N GLU A 200 23.62 4.74 65.45
CA GLU A 200 23.34 5.97 64.70
C GLU A 200 23.22 5.68 63.19
N ALA A 201 24.13 4.89 62.62
CA ALA A 201 24.10 4.52 61.20
C ALA A 201 22.83 3.74 60.84
N VAL A 202 22.43 2.76 61.68
CA VAL A 202 21.17 2.03 61.48
C VAL A 202 19.95 2.95 61.66
N GLY A 203 20.01 3.93 62.57
CA GLY A 203 18.98 4.96 62.72
C GLY A 203 18.78 5.78 61.44
N GLN A 204 19.87 6.30 60.87
CA GLN A 204 19.86 7.02 59.59
C GLN A 204 19.30 6.15 58.45
N LEU A 205 19.69 4.87 58.41
CA LEU A 205 19.19 3.91 57.42
C LEU A 205 17.66 3.70 57.53
N ILE A 206 17.12 3.67 58.75
CA ILE A 206 15.68 3.57 59.01
C ILE A 206 14.96 4.83 58.52
N ASP A 207 15.51 6.01 58.78
CA ASP A 207 14.92 7.27 58.32
C ASP A 207 14.89 7.33 56.78
N VAL A 208 15.99 6.95 56.12
CA VAL A 208 16.04 6.83 54.65
C VAL A 208 15.03 5.81 54.12
N LEU A 209 14.82 4.69 54.83
CA LEU A 209 13.79 3.71 54.46
C LEU A 209 12.37 4.30 54.54
N GLN A 210 12.07 5.10 55.57
CA GLN A 210 10.77 5.73 55.71
C GLN A 210 10.50 6.73 54.58
N GLU A 211 11.49 7.57 54.26
CA GLU A 211 11.40 8.51 53.14
C GLU A 211 11.29 7.78 51.79
N PHE A 212 12.08 6.73 51.60
CA PHE A 212 12.03 5.91 50.39
C PHE A 212 10.66 5.23 50.23
N ASP A 213 10.10 4.64 51.28
CA ASP A 213 8.79 3.98 51.23
C ASP A 213 7.69 5.01 50.95
N ALA A 214 7.70 6.17 51.61
CA ALA A 214 6.75 7.25 51.36
C ALA A 214 6.79 7.74 49.89
N ASN A 215 7.99 8.00 49.36
CA ASN A 215 8.18 8.43 47.97
C ASN A 215 7.78 7.32 46.97
N ASN A 216 8.08 6.06 47.28
CA ASN A 216 7.73 4.93 46.44
C ASN A 216 6.21 4.71 46.40
N GLN A 217 5.53 4.82 47.54
CA GLN A 217 4.06 4.77 47.60
C GLN A 217 3.39 5.92 46.84
N LEU A 218 3.97 7.13 46.88
CA LEU A 218 3.47 8.28 46.13
C LEU A 218 3.60 8.04 44.62
N LYS A 219 4.80 7.67 44.14
CA LYS A 219 5.02 7.32 42.72
C LYS A 219 4.14 6.17 42.25
N LYS A 220 3.92 5.17 43.10
CA LYS A 220 3.03 4.05 42.80
C LYS A 220 1.60 4.52 42.57
N ARG A 221 1.07 5.41 43.43
CA ARG A 221 -0.28 5.98 43.26
C ARG A 221 -0.40 6.81 41.97
N GLU A 222 0.62 7.60 41.64
CA GLU A 222 0.66 8.36 40.38
C GLU A 222 0.59 7.44 39.17
N ILE A 223 1.43 6.39 39.13
CA ILE A 223 1.45 5.41 38.04
C ILE A 223 0.13 4.61 37.97
N GLU A 224 -0.45 4.25 39.12
CA GLU A 224 -1.75 3.56 39.18
C GLU A 224 -2.89 4.44 38.67
N GLU A 225 -2.86 5.75 38.93
CA GLU A 225 -3.83 6.70 38.38
C GLU A 225 -3.66 6.85 36.85
N GLU A 226 -2.42 6.94 36.34
CA GLU A 226 -2.15 6.96 34.89
C GLU A 226 -2.65 5.69 34.18
N ILE A 227 -2.48 4.52 34.81
CA ILE A 227 -3.06 3.26 34.33
C ILE A 227 -4.59 3.37 34.30
N ARG A 228 -5.22 3.89 35.38
CA ARG A 228 -6.68 4.01 35.47
C ARG A 228 -7.24 4.94 34.39
N GLN A 229 -6.60 6.09 34.18
CA GLN A 229 -6.98 7.06 33.14
C GLN A 229 -6.84 6.44 31.74
N SER A 230 -5.73 5.75 31.48
CA SER A 230 -5.51 5.05 30.20
C SER A 230 -6.56 3.95 29.97
N GLU A 231 -6.92 3.17 31.01
CA GLU A 231 -7.96 2.14 30.92
C GLU A 231 -9.36 2.74 30.66
N ILE A 232 -9.66 3.93 31.19
CA ILE A 232 -10.90 4.66 30.90
C ILE A 232 -10.90 5.12 29.43
N ARG A 233 -9.80 5.70 28.94
CA ARG A 233 -9.69 6.13 27.53
C ARG A 233 -9.84 4.97 26.56
N ILE A 234 -9.23 3.81 26.84
CA ILE A 234 -9.42 2.61 26.03
C ILE A 234 -10.90 2.20 25.97
N LYS A 235 -11.62 2.24 27.10
CA LYS A 235 -13.05 1.91 27.11
C LYS A 235 -13.88 2.90 26.29
N GLN A 236 -13.56 4.18 26.36
CA GLN A 236 -14.20 5.23 25.54
C GLN A 236 -13.93 4.99 24.05
N ALA A 237 -12.67 4.81 23.67
CA ALA A 237 -12.26 4.52 22.30
C ALA A 237 -12.89 3.24 21.73
N ILE A 238 -13.09 2.20 22.55
CA ILE A 238 -13.84 0.99 22.15
C ILE A 238 -15.31 1.31 21.89
N GLY A 239 -15.96 2.11 22.74
CA GLY A 239 -17.35 2.54 22.52
C GLY A 239 -17.52 3.43 21.29
N GLU A 240 -16.57 4.32 21.03
CA GLU A 240 -16.51 5.13 19.81
C GLU A 240 -16.33 4.24 18.58
N LYS A 241 -15.40 3.27 18.64
CA LYS A 241 -15.21 2.27 17.57
C LYS A 241 -16.50 1.51 17.24
N GLU A 242 -17.26 1.07 18.24
CA GLU A 242 -18.56 0.42 18.02
C GLU A 242 -19.56 1.37 17.35
N THR A 243 -19.59 2.64 17.77
CA THR A 243 -20.46 3.67 17.18
C THR A 243 -20.11 3.92 15.72
N LEU A 244 -18.83 4.11 15.41
CA LEU A 244 -18.32 4.27 14.04
C LEU A 244 -18.56 3.00 13.20
N SER A 245 -18.50 1.80 13.81
CA SER A 245 -18.80 0.55 13.12
C SER A 245 -20.26 0.49 12.69
N ASN A 246 -21.17 0.92 13.56
CA ASN A 246 -22.58 1.00 13.25
C ASN A 246 -22.86 2.05 12.16
N GLN A 247 -22.16 3.19 12.20
CA GLN A 247 -22.24 4.22 11.14
C GLN A 247 -21.70 3.71 9.80
N LYS A 248 -20.54 3.04 9.79
CA LYS A 248 -19.99 2.38 8.60
C LYS A 248 -20.99 1.38 8.03
N GLN A 249 -21.53 0.50 8.86
CA GLN A 249 -22.51 -0.50 8.42
C GLN A 249 -23.79 0.16 7.89
N TYR A 250 -24.24 1.26 8.50
CA TYR A 250 -25.37 2.04 8.02
C TYR A 250 -25.10 2.64 6.63
N ILE A 251 -23.94 3.28 6.44
CA ILE A 251 -23.53 3.84 5.14
C ILE A 251 -23.40 2.74 4.09
N GLU A 252 -22.83 1.59 4.44
CA GLU A 252 -22.70 0.44 3.54
C GLU A 252 -24.05 -0.13 3.13
N ASN A 253 -24.99 -0.28 4.06
CA ASN A 253 -26.35 -0.70 3.76
C ASN A 253 -27.08 0.34 2.90
N ARG A 254 -26.89 1.64 3.17
CA ARG A 254 -27.54 2.70 2.41
C ARG A 254 -26.95 2.85 1.01
N LEU A 255 -25.63 2.71 0.85
CA LEU A 255 -24.96 2.59 -0.44
C LEU A 255 -25.45 1.34 -1.19
N PHE A 256 -25.70 0.23 -0.49
CA PHE A 256 -26.24 -0.99 -1.09
C PHE A 256 -27.68 -0.83 -1.56
N ASP A 257 -28.53 -0.17 -0.78
CA ASP A 257 -29.93 0.12 -1.12
C ASP A 257 -30.04 1.10 -2.30
N LEU A 258 -29.20 2.14 -2.33
CA LEU A 258 -29.13 3.13 -3.42
C LEU A 258 -28.53 2.54 -4.70
N ASN A 259 -27.57 1.62 -4.59
CA ASN A 259 -26.94 0.96 -5.74
C ASN A 259 -27.64 -0.33 -6.19
N GLY A 260 -28.78 -0.69 -5.57
CA GLY A 260 -29.62 -1.82 -5.96
C GLY A 260 -28.86 -3.10 -6.28
N ASN A 261 -28.36 -3.83 -5.28
CA ASN A 261 -27.74 -5.16 -5.47
C ASN A 261 -26.62 -5.22 -6.54
N SER A 262 -26.10 -4.07 -6.98
CA SER A 262 -25.03 -3.96 -7.96
C SER A 262 -23.90 -3.19 -7.28
N ARG A 263 -22.84 -3.90 -6.90
CA ARG A 263 -21.53 -3.32 -6.60
C ARG A 263 -20.93 -2.77 -7.91
N GLY A 264 -21.56 -1.77 -8.52
CA GLY A 264 -21.14 -1.30 -9.84
C GLY A 264 -22.14 -0.42 -10.58
N ILE A 265 -22.86 0.47 -9.90
CA ILE A 265 -23.34 1.66 -10.63
C ILE A 265 -22.11 2.52 -10.86
N MET A 266 -21.76 2.72 -12.14
CA MET A 266 -20.65 3.56 -12.60
C MET A 266 -20.88 4.99 -12.11
N SER A 267 -20.37 5.29 -10.93
CA SER A 267 -20.47 6.61 -10.32
C SER A 267 -19.63 7.61 -11.10
N ASN A 268 -20.12 8.85 -11.15
CA ASN A 268 -19.52 10.03 -11.75
C ASN A 268 -18.12 10.43 -11.20
N ILE A 269 -17.43 9.57 -10.44
CA ILE A 269 -15.98 9.68 -10.14
C ILE A 269 -15.16 9.83 -11.44
N LEU A 270 -15.71 9.35 -12.54
CA LEU A 270 -15.16 9.51 -13.88
C LEU A 270 -14.98 10.98 -14.33
N LYS A 271 -15.77 11.96 -13.85
CA LYS A 271 -15.78 13.31 -14.47
C LYS A 271 -14.51 14.16 -14.23
N ASN A 272 -13.71 13.88 -13.20
CA ASN A 272 -12.55 14.71 -12.85
C ASN A 272 -11.19 14.01 -12.98
N GLU A 273 -11.17 12.69 -13.20
CA GLU A 273 -9.93 11.91 -13.34
C GLU A 273 -9.63 11.62 -14.82
N ALA A 274 -8.35 11.64 -15.19
CA ALA A 274 -7.91 11.37 -16.55
C ALA A 274 -7.67 9.87 -16.73
N TYR A 275 -8.60 9.20 -17.39
CA TYR A 275 -8.46 7.79 -17.74
C TYR A 275 -7.91 7.65 -19.15
N VAL A 276 -6.92 6.78 -19.33
CA VAL A 276 -6.30 6.51 -20.63
C VAL A 276 -6.37 5.02 -20.88
N LEU A 277 -7.08 4.63 -21.94
CA LEU A 277 -7.07 3.27 -22.48
C LEU A 277 -5.89 3.14 -23.44
N ILE A 278 -4.98 2.21 -23.20
CA ILE A 278 -3.90 1.91 -24.16
C ILE A 278 -4.16 0.58 -24.83
N THR A 279 -3.98 0.57 -26.16
CA THR A 279 -3.87 -0.63 -26.98
C THR A 279 -2.61 -0.55 -27.83
N GLU A 280 -2.05 -1.70 -28.19
CA GLU A 280 -0.90 -1.77 -29.09
C GLU A 280 -1.26 -1.19 -30.46
N GLU A 281 -2.31 -1.73 -31.08
CA GLU A 281 -2.84 -1.29 -32.37
C GLU A 281 -4.38 -1.25 -32.38
N LEU A 282 -4.96 -0.61 -33.42
CA LEU A 282 -6.38 -0.71 -33.75
C LEU A 282 -6.58 -1.64 -34.96
N PRO A 283 -7.07 -2.88 -34.78
CA PRO A 283 -7.10 -3.85 -35.85
C PRO A 283 -8.02 -3.44 -37.02
N LYS A 284 -7.56 -3.55 -38.26
CA LYS A 284 -8.42 -3.29 -39.44
C LYS A 284 -9.54 -4.34 -39.59
N LYS A 285 -9.33 -5.54 -39.05
CA LYS A 285 -10.29 -6.66 -38.95
C LYS A 285 -10.36 -7.12 -37.51
N LEU A 286 -11.56 -7.12 -36.92
CA LEU A 286 -11.76 -7.51 -35.54
C LEU A 286 -12.01 -9.01 -35.40
N ASN A 287 -11.32 -9.65 -34.46
CA ASN A 287 -11.75 -10.91 -33.88
C ASN A 287 -12.80 -10.67 -32.76
N GLN A 288 -13.37 -11.74 -32.21
CA GLN A 288 -14.45 -11.63 -31.21
C GLN A 288 -13.97 -10.96 -29.90
N ALA A 289 -12.75 -11.25 -29.44
CA ALA A 289 -12.20 -10.70 -28.22
C ALA A 289 -11.91 -9.19 -28.33
N GLU A 290 -11.37 -8.77 -29.48
CA GLU A 290 -11.14 -7.35 -29.79
C GLU A 290 -12.47 -6.60 -29.90
N ALA A 291 -13.49 -7.20 -30.54
CA ALA A 291 -14.82 -6.62 -30.62
C ALA A 291 -15.48 -6.45 -29.25
N ASP A 292 -15.33 -7.42 -28.35
CA ASP A 292 -15.85 -7.33 -26.99
C ASP A 292 -15.09 -6.29 -26.15
N SER A 293 -13.76 -6.18 -26.34
CA SER A 293 -12.94 -5.12 -25.74
C SER A 293 -13.38 -3.73 -26.18
N ILE A 294 -13.55 -3.51 -27.49
CA ILE A 294 -14.01 -2.24 -28.03
C ILE A 294 -15.43 -1.91 -27.57
N ARG A 295 -16.31 -2.93 -27.44
CA ARG A 295 -17.64 -2.72 -26.85
C ARG A 295 -17.55 -2.26 -25.40
N ALA A 296 -16.66 -2.86 -24.60
CA ALA A 296 -16.43 -2.45 -23.22
C ALA A 296 -15.85 -1.02 -23.14
N TRP A 297 -14.94 -0.66 -24.05
CA TRP A 297 -14.45 0.71 -24.17
C TRP A 297 -15.58 1.68 -24.53
N ASN A 298 -16.47 1.31 -25.45
CA ASN A 298 -17.61 2.16 -25.79
C ASN A 298 -18.50 2.43 -24.58
N THR A 299 -18.77 1.42 -23.74
CA THR A 299 -19.47 1.61 -22.45
C THR A 299 -18.74 2.62 -21.56
N LEU A 300 -17.41 2.49 -21.41
CA LEU A 300 -16.59 3.43 -20.63
C LEU A 300 -16.65 4.86 -21.18
N LEU A 301 -16.50 5.01 -22.49
CA LEU A 301 -16.44 6.30 -23.17
C LEU A 301 -17.80 7.01 -23.17
N GLN A 302 -18.90 6.26 -23.14
CA GLN A 302 -20.25 6.83 -22.98
C GLN A 302 -20.50 7.36 -21.57
N LEU A 303 -19.83 6.79 -20.57
CA LEU A 303 -19.98 7.16 -19.17
C LEU A 303 -19.00 8.24 -18.74
N ASN A 304 -17.94 8.46 -19.52
CA ASN A 304 -16.96 9.49 -19.26
C ASN A 304 -16.40 10.11 -20.54
N ASN A 305 -16.70 11.39 -20.75
CA ASN A 305 -16.14 12.16 -21.84
C ASN A 305 -14.62 12.44 -21.68
N ASN A 306 -14.04 12.20 -20.51
CA ASN A 306 -12.62 12.41 -20.22
C ASN A 306 -11.76 11.13 -20.37
N VAL A 307 -12.33 10.01 -20.83
CA VAL A 307 -11.55 8.83 -21.20
C VAL A 307 -10.90 9.07 -22.56
N LYS A 308 -9.57 8.94 -22.60
CA LYS A 308 -8.74 9.08 -23.81
C LYS A 308 -8.31 7.70 -24.28
N ILE A 309 -8.16 7.52 -25.59
CA ILE A 309 -7.63 6.27 -26.17
C ILE A 309 -6.25 6.56 -26.73
N GLY A 310 -5.26 5.78 -26.33
CA GLY A 310 -3.90 5.77 -26.83
C GLY A 310 -3.60 4.52 -27.65
N THR A 311 -2.89 4.70 -28.74
CA THR A 311 -2.38 3.63 -29.62
C THR A 311 -0.87 3.75 -29.72
N LEU A 312 -0.16 2.62 -29.70
CA LEU A 312 1.30 2.58 -29.60
C LEU A 312 1.98 2.27 -30.92
N ASP A 313 1.24 1.73 -31.88
CA ASP A 313 1.72 1.34 -33.21
C ASP A 313 2.07 2.54 -34.10
N PHE A 314 3.02 2.31 -34.99
CA PHE A 314 3.23 3.17 -36.15
C PHE A 314 2.28 2.71 -37.26
N ASP A 315 1.08 3.28 -37.30
CA ASP A 315 0.13 3.08 -38.39
C ASP A 315 -0.17 4.41 -39.10
N SER A 316 0.33 4.54 -40.32
CA SER A 316 0.03 5.67 -41.20
C SER A 316 -1.44 5.77 -41.57
N GLU A 317 -2.21 4.68 -41.46
CA GLU A 317 -3.63 4.62 -41.77
C GLU A 317 -4.54 4.75 -40.55
N ILE A 318 -4.00 4.95 -39.35
CA ILE A 318 -4.81 4.89 -38.12
C ILE A 318 -6.04 5.79 -38.18
N MET A 319 -5.94 6.95 -38.82
CA MET A 319 -7.04 7.89 -39.01
C MET A 319 -8.20 7.31 -39.84
N SER A 320 -7.93 6.52 -40.88
CA SER A 320 -8.98 5.87 -41.68
C SER A 320 -9.69 4.80 -40.85
N THR A 321 -8.92 4.03 -40.07
CA THR A 321 -9.42 3.03 -39.11
C THR A 321 -10.32 3.69 -38.06
N VAL A 322 -9.90 4.79 -37.44
CA VAL A 322 -10.70 5.56 -36.48
C VAL A 322 -12.02 6.03 -37.09
N VAL A 323 -11.99 6.57 -38.31
CA VAL A 323 -13.20 7.04 -39.01
C VAL A 323 -14.17 5.88 -39.24
N ARG A 324 -13.67 4.73 -39.70
CA ARG A 324 -14.48 3.53 -39.90
C ARG A 324 -15.12 3.04 -38.61
N TYR A 325 -14.37 2.99 -37.51
CA TYR A 325 -14.88 2.58 -36.19
C TYR A 325 -15.99 3.52 -35.70
N LYS A 326 -15.83 4.83 -35.92
CA LYS A 326 -16.86 5.83 -35.61
C LYS A 326 -18.10 5.65 -36.48
N GLN A 327 -17.94 5.39 -37.77
CA GLN A 327 -19.06 5.13 -38.69
C GLN A 327 -19.84 3.86 -38.34
N LEU A 328 -19.15 2.81 -37.88
CA LEU A 328 -19.76 1.55 -37.45
C LEU A 328 -20.39 1.62 -36.05
N GLY A 329 -20.27 2.75 -35.33
CA GLY A 329 -20.78 2.93 -33.98
C GLY A 329 -19.98 2.20 -32.90
N TRP A 330 -18.76 1.76 -33.23
CA TRP A 330 -17.86 1.08 -32.28
C TRP A 330 -17.16 2.07 -31.34
N LEU A 331 -16.95 3.30 -31.80
CA LEU A 331 -16.42 4.39 -30.99
C LEU A 331 -17.37 5.60 -31.03
N PRO A 332 -17.56 6.31 -29.91
CA PRO A 332 -18.32 7.56 -29.91
C PRO A 332 -17.68 8.64 -30.79
N GLN A 333 -18.51 9.51 -31.36
CA GLN A 333 -18.05 10.54 -32.30
C GLN A 333 -17.11 11.57 -31.64
N ASN A 334 -17.36 11.90 -30.38
CA ASN A 334 -16.62 12.86 -29.56
C ASN A 334 -15.29 12.35 -29.02
N VAL A 335 -15.03 11.04 -29.08
CA VAL A 335 -13.79 10.46 -28.54
C VAL A 335 -12.59 10.84 -29.40
N ARG A 336 -11.53 11.27 -28.73
CA ARG A 336 -10.23 11.55 -29.35
C ARG A 336 -9.30 10.35 -29.15
N ILE A 337 -8.70 9.90 -30.25
CA ILE A 337 -7.64 8.91 -30.25
C ILE A 337 -6.31 9.65 -30.37
N TYR A 338 -5.39 9.29 -29.49
CA TYR A 338 -4.00 9.71 -29.45
C TYR A 338 -3.17 8.54 -29.99
N ASN A 339 -2.13 8.85 -30.75
CA ASN A 339 -1.23 7.84 -31.30
C ASN A 339 0.20 8.30 -31.02
N LEU A 340 0.99 7.41 -30.44
CA LEU A 340 2.34 7.70 -29.96
C LEU A 340 3.19 8.35 -31.05
N PHE A 341 3.28 7.71 -32.22
CA PHE A 341 4.10 8.20 -33.32
C PHE A 341 3.53 9.48 -33.93
N ASN A 342 2.22 9.56 -34.18
CA ASN A 342 1.63 10.77 -34.77
C ASN A 342 1.78 12.00 -33.87
N ASP A 343 1.66 11.84 -32.56
CA ASP A 343 1.83 12.91 -31.59
C ASP A 343 3.30 13.36 -31.52
N LEU A 344 4.25 12.41 -31.44
CA LEU A 344 5.69 12.71 -31.41
C LEU A 344 6.16 13.39 -32.69
N LEU A 345 5.72 12.89 -33.86
CA LEU A 345 6.08 13.39 -35.19
C LEU A 345 5.30 14.65 -35.60
N GLY A 346 4.31 15.07 -34.81
CA GLY A 346 3.52 16.27 -35.08
C GLY A 346 2.64 16.19 -36.34
N VAL A 347 2.22 14.99 -36.74
CA VAL A 347 1.43 14.74 -37.95
C VAL A 347 0.00 15.26 -37.75
N LYS A 348 -0.21 16.57 -37.95
CA LYS A 348 -1.55 17.19 -37.95
C LYS A 348 -2.19 17.06 -39.32
N LYS A 349 -3.20 16.19 -39.42
CA LYS A 349 -4.24 16.02 -40.47
C LYS A 349 -3.92 16.49 -41.91
N SER A 350 -4.03 15.51 -42.82
CA SER A 350 -4.11 15.59 -44.29
C SER A 350 -2.98 16.37 -44.96
N ARG A 351 -1.93 15.64 -45.35
CA ARG A 351 -0.93 16.11 -46.30
C ARG A 351 -1.61 16.28 -47.67
N SER A 352 -1.46 17.45 -48.29
CA SER A 352 -1.82 17.63 -49.69
C SER A 352 -0.77 16.93 -50.55
N VAL A 353 -1.21 16.03 -51.43
CA VAL A 353 -0.33 15.27 -52.33
C VAL A 353 0.40 16.24 -53.26
N SER A 354 1.73 16.33 -53.12
CA SER A 354 2.60 16.98 -54.09
C SER A 354 2.98 15.97 -55.18
N LYS A 355 2.24 15.97 -56.30
CA LYS A 355 2.51 15.09 -57.45
C LYS A 355 3.89 15.35 -58.10
N GLU A 356 4.47 16.54 -57.90
CA GLU A 356 5.74 16.94 -58.53
C GLU A 356 6.96 16.28 -57.86
N GLN A 357 6.98 16.12 -56.54
CA GLN A 357 8.07 15.43 -55.84
C GLN A 357 8.11 13.93 -56.13
N MET A 358 6.94 13.29 -56.31
CA MET A 358 6.86 11.85 -56.62
C MET A 358 7.44 11.50 -58.00
N ASN A 359 7.29 12.38 -58.99
CA ASN A 359 7.78 12.12 -60.35
C ASN A 359 9.31 12.20 -60.44
N HIS A 360 9.95 13.18 -59.78
CA HIS A 360 11.41 13.35 -59.83
C HIS A 360 12.20 12.16 -59.25
N ARG A 361 11.63 11.44 -58.28
CA ARG A 361 12.28 10.27 -57.68
C ARG A 361 12.11 9.02 -58.55
N LYS A 362 10.94 8.82 -59.17
CA LYS A 362 10.71 7.77 -60.17
C LYS A 362 11.60 7.94 -61.41
N GLU A 363 11.91 9.18 -61.79
CA GLU A 363 12.88 9.50 -62.85
C GLU A 363 14.33 9.15 -62.50
N SER A 364 14.69 9.16 -61.21
CA SER A 364 16.05 8.83 -60.73
C SER A 364 16.34 7.31 -60.63
N LEU A 365 15.32 6.45 -60.76
CA LEU A 365 15.40 4.98 -60.59
C LEU A 365 15.57 4.20 -61.91
N LEU A 366 15.94 4.87 -63.01
CA LEU A 366 16.24 4.22 -64.30
C LEU A 366 17.76 3.96 -64.41
N PRO A 367 18.23 2.71 -64.70
CA PRO A 367 17.58 1.71 -65.55
C PRO A 367 17.72 0.25 -65.05
N PHE A 368 16.64 -0.36 -64.53
CA PHE A 368 16.65 -1.80 -64.20
C PHE A 368 15.41 -2.55 -64.70
N PHE A 369 15.58 -3.84 -65.00
CA PHE A 369 14.57 -4.77 -65.51
C PHE A 369 13.40 -4.86 -64.52
N ALA A 370 12.22 -4.41 -64.93
CA ALA A 370 11.00 -4.47 -64.13
C ALA A 370 10.26 -5.79 -64.36
N LYS A 371 10.05 -6.57 -63.30
CA LYS A 371 9.06 -7.66 -63.26
C LYS A 371 7.96 -7.24 -62.29
N GLU A 372 6.70 -7.42 -62.68
CA GLU A 372 5.52 -7.07 -61.88
C GLU A 372 4.73 -8.35 -61.58
N GLU A 373 4.60 -8.70 -60.30
CA GLU A 373 3.79 -9.81 -59.79
C GLU A 373 3.04 -9.33 -58.54
N ASP A 374 1.73 -9.55 -58.47
CA ASP A 374 0.86 -9.19 -57.32
C ASP A 374 1.00 -7.74 -56.79
N GLY A 375 1.26 -6.78 -57.68
CA GLY A 375 1.42 -5.35 -57.32
C GLY A 375 2.80 -4.97 -56.76
N LEU A 376 3.78 -5.88 -56.81
CA LEU A 376 5.19 -5.64 -56.46
C LEU A 376 6.01 -5.44 -57.74
N LYS A 377 6.77 -4.34 -57.79
CA LYS A 377 7.73 -4.06 -58.87
C LYS A 377 9.15 -4.37 -58.38
N TYR A 378 9.85 -5.24 -59.10
CA TYR A 378 11.25 -5.59 -58.80
C TYR A 378 12.20 -4.86 -59.74
N TYR A 379 13.27 -4.30 -59.19
CA TYR A 379 14.38 -3.67 -59.90
C TYR A 379 15.68 -4.30 -59.39
N TYR A 380 16.61 -4.66 -60.27
CA TYR A 380 17.87 -5.32 -59.87
C TYR A 380 19.09 -4.62 -60.46
N ASP A 381 19.97 -4.11 -59.59
CA ASP A 381 21.27 -3.56 -59.97
C ASP A 381 22.37 -4.60 -59.93
N ILE A 382 22.84 -4.99 -61.12
CA ILE A 382 23.94 -5.95 -61.32
C ILE A 382 25.29 -5.39 -60.80
N LYS A 383 25.49 -4.07 -60.77
CA LYS A 383 26.75 -3.46 -60.33
C LYS A 383 26.94 -3.47 -58.82
N GLU A 384 25.86 -3.27 -58.07
CA GLU A 384 25.87 -3.21 -56.60
C GLU A 384 25.28 -4.48 -55.95
N ASN A 385 24.96 -5.50 -56.76
CA ASN A 385 24.25 -6.72 -56.34
C ASN A 385 23.02 -6.42 -55.46
N THR A 386 22.30 -5.35 -55.80
CA THR A 386 21.22 -4.81 -54.97
C THR A 386 19.87 -5.09 -55.63
N THR A 387 18.93 -5.65 -54.86
CA THR A 387 17.53 -5.84 -55.27
C THR A 387 16.68 -4.74 -54.63
N LEU A 388 15.94 -4.00 -55.45
CA LEU A 388 14.92 -3.07 -55.00
C LEU A 388 13.54 -3.68 -55.27
N THR A 389 12.74 -3.83 -54.22
CA THR A 389 11.33 -4.17 -54.31
C THR A 389 10.51 -2.94 -53.96
N VAL A 390 9.68 -2.48 -54.90
CA VAL A 390 8.74 -1.39 -54.68
C VAL A 390 7.34 -1.97 -54.56
N ARG A 391 6.66 -1.66 -53.45
CA ARG A 391 5.24 -1.97 -53.26
C ARG A 391 4.46 -0.67 -53.24
N GLU A 392 3.64 -0.44 -54.25
CA GLU A 392 2.71 0.69 -54.30
C GLU A 392 1.34 0.20 -53.81
N GLN A 393 0.85 0.75 -52.70
CA GLN A 393 -0.53 0.54 -52.25
C GLN A 393 -1.38 1.73 -52.69
N THR A 394 -2.02 1.58 -53.86
CA THR A 394 -2.77 2.66 -54.53
C THR A 394 -4.02 3.11 -53.79
N GLU A 395 -4.60 2.28 -52.92
CA GLU A 395 -5.81 2.63 -52.16
C GLU A 395 -5.52 3.65 -51.04
N ASP A 396 -4.31 3.62 -50.46
CA ASP A 396 -3.95 4.37 -49.26
C ASP A 396 -2.81 5.40 -49.47
N ASN A 397 -2.34 5.56 -50.71
CA ASN A 397 -1.20 6.43 -51.08
C ASN A 397 0.10 6.13 -50.32
N LEU A 398 0.29 4.88 -49.89
CA LEU A 398 1.51 4.39 -49.27
C LEU A 398 2.43 3.76 -50.31
N GLU A 399 3.71 4.12 -50.26
CA GLU A 399 4.75 3.50 -51.07
C GLU A 399 5.86 2.96 -50.17
N TYR A 400 6.20 1.68 -50.38
CA TYR A 400 7.28 1.00 -49.68
C TYR A 400 8.41 0.73 -50.67
N TYR A 401 9.62 1.17 -50.33
CA TYR A 401 10.83 0.88 -51.08
C TYR A 401 11.73 0.01 -50.22
N HIS A 402 11.99 -1.21 -50.66
CA HIS A 402 12.80 -2.18 -49.94
C HIS A 402 14.05 -2.51 -50.75
N PHE A 403 15.21 -2.11 -50.24
CA PHE A 403 16.52 -2.31 -50.82
C PHE A 403 17.25 -3.43 -50.07
N VAL A 404 17.73 -4.44 -50.79
CA VAL A 404 18.47 -5.58 -50.23
C VAL A 404 19.77 -5.74 -50.99
N ASN A 405 20.90 -5.73 -50.30
CA ASN A 405 22.19 -6.17 -50.83
C ASN A 405 22.84 -7.21 -49.89
N ASP A 406 24.02 -7.71 -50.24
CA ASP A 406 24.71 -8.79 -49.50
C ASP A 406 25.05 -8.45 -48.03
N HIS A 407 25.02 -7.18 -47.63
CA HIS A 407 25.48 -6.70 -46.32
C HIS A 407 24.43 -5.87 -45.56
N LYS A 408 23.38 -5.41 -46.23
CA LYS A 408 22.46 -4.38 -45.75
C LYS A 408 21.07 -4.57 -46.32
N GLU A 409 20.09 -4.51 -45.43
CA GLU A 409 18.67 -4.36 -45.75
C GLU A 409 18.25 -2.93 -45.37
N TYR A 410 17.55 -2.24 -46.26
CA TYR A 410 17.13 -0.87 -46.06
C TYR A 410 15.71 -0.67 -46.59
N VAL A 411 14.81 -0.14 -45.76
CA VAL A 411 13.40 0.06 -46.09
C VAL A 411 13.07 1.52 -45.92
N GLU A 412 12.37 2.11 -46.89
CA GLU A 412 11.78 3.44 -46.78
C GLU A 412 10.26 3.36 -46.96
N VAL A 413 9.54 4.10 -46.13
CA VAL A 413 8.08 4.21 -46.18
C VAL A 413 7.71 5.65 -46.48
N TYR A 414 6.85 5.82 -47.48
CA TYR A 414 6.30 7.10 -47.90
C TYR A 414 4.80 7.13 -47.68
N ASP A 415 4.32 8.23 -47.09
CA ASP A 415 2.91 8.56 -46.98
C ASP A 415 2.62 9.84 -47.74
N ALA A 416 1.72 9.76 -48.72
CA ALA A 416 1.34 10.86 -49.62
C ALA A 416 2.56 11.54 -50.28
N GLY A 417 3.59 10.75 -50.61
CA GLY A 417 4.83 11.20 -51.27
C GLY A 417 5.91 11.77 -50.35
N ASN A 418 5.69 11.80 -49.03
CA ASN A 418 6.68 12.27 -48.05
C ASN A 418 7.25 11.08 -47.27
N ILE A 419 8.56 11.05 -47.03
CA ILE A 419 9.19 10.02 -46.20
C ILE A 419 8.64 10.13 -44.77
N VAL A 420 8.22 9.00 -44.20
CA VAL A 420 7.73 8.92 -42.82
C VAL A 420 8.59 8.03 -41.95
N MET A 421 9.24 7.02 -42.55
CA MET A 421 10.14 6.12 -41.85
C MET A 421 11.22 5.60 -42.79
N ASP A 422 12.44 5.50 -42.29
CA ASP A 422 13.45 4.59 -42.81
C ASP A 422 13.87 3.56 -41.76
N ARG A 423 14.25 2.37 -42.23
CA ARG A 423 14.76 1.27 -41.43
C ARG A 423 15.99 0.73 -42.10
N GLU A 424 17.07 0.62 -41.35
CA GLU A 424 18.37 0.18 -41.82
C GLU A 424 18.85 -1.00 -40.96
N ILE A 425 19.12 -2.14 -41.59
CA ILE A 425 19.64 -3.34 -40.93
C ILE A 425 21.00 -3.66 -41.55
N VAL A 426 22.04 -3.72 -40.73
CA VAL A 426 23.41 -4.05 -41.15
C VAL A 426 23.82 -5.38 -40.55
N GLU A 427 24.17 -6.35 -41.42
CA GLU A 427 24.64 -7.70 -41.07
C GLU A 427 23.74 -8.48 -40.08
N GLY A 428 22.47 -8.10 -39.91
CA GLY A 428 21.51 -8.73 -39.00
C GLY A 428 21.76 -8.47 -37.50
N GLU A 429 22.82 -7.74 -37.15
CA GLU A 429 23.20 -7.45 -35.76
C GLU A 429 22.83 -6.02 -35.33
N GLN A 430 22.68 -5.09 -36.26
CA GLN A 430 22.31 -3.70 -35.94
C GLN A 430 21.13 -3.25 -36.77
N GLU A 431 20.13 -2.71 -36.11
CA GLU A 431 18.95 -2.12 -36.73
C GLU A 431 18.76 -0.68 -36.24
N VAL A 432 18.57 0.25 -37.18
CA VAL A 432 18.26 1.65 -36.91
C VAL A 432 16.97 2.01 -37.63
N GLN A 433 15.98 2.45 -36.88
CA GLN A 433 14.72 3.00 -37.40
C GLN A 433 14.71 4.51 -37.20
N ARG A 434 14.41 5.28 -38.24
CA ARG A 434 14.31 6.74 -38.18
C ARG A 434 12.94 7.17 -38.66
N TYR A 435 12.29 8.03 -37.90
CA TYR A 435 10.96 8.54 -38.21
C TYR A 435 11.01 10.04 -38.45
N TYR A 436 10.27 10.46 -39.46
CA TYR A 436 10.35 11.79 -40.05
C TYR A 436 9.08 12.60 -39.78
N ASP A 437 9.22 13.89 -39.52
CA ASP A 437 8.09 14.81 -39.40
C ASP A 437 7.52 15.23 -40.77
N THR A 438 6.67 16.25 -40.75
CA THR A 438 6.10 16.86 -41.95
C THR A 438 7.10 17.67 -42.79
N ASN A 439 8.27 18.01 -42.25
CA ASN A 439 9.34 18.73 -42.94
C ASN A 439 10.46 17.81 -43.43
N ALA A 440 10.30 16.48 -43.29
CA ALA A 440 11.31 15.48 -43.56
C ALA A 440 12.57 15.61 -42.67
N GLU A 441 12.40 16.12 -41.44
CA GLU A 441 13.43 16.09 -40.40
C GLU A 441 13.26 14.84 -39.52
N VAL A 442 14.38 14.21 -39.15
CA VAL A 442 14.37 13.05 -38.25
C VAL A 442 14.03 13.52 -36.84
N ILE A 443 12.88 13.08 -36.33
CA ILE A 443 12.41 13.45 -34.99
C ILE A 443 12.61 12.33 -33.97
N LEU A 444 12.41 11.08 -34.40
CA LEU A 444 12.56 9.90 -33.54
C LEU A 444 13.53 8.91 -34.18
N THR A 445 14.45 8.38 -33.38
CA THR A 445 15.39 7.33 -33.79
C THR A 445 15.33 6.20 -32.77
N ILE A 446 15.10 4.98 -33.22
CA ILE A 446 15.16 3.76 -32.39
C ILE A 446 16.34 2.94 -32.89
N LYS A 447 17.25 2.58 -31.99
CA LYS A 447 18.42 1.74 -32.33
C LYS A 447 18.38 0.45 -31.53
N LEU A 448 18.50 -0.66 -32.27
CA LEU A 448 18.55 -2.02 -31.76
C LEU A 448 19.92 -2.62 -32.10
N VAL A 449 20.52 -3.33 -31.14
CA VAL A 449 21.77 -4.09 -31.33
C VAL A 449 21.53 -5.50 -30.81
N ASN A 450 21.78 -6.52 -31.63
CA ASN A 450 21.49 -7.93 -31.34
C ASN A 450 20.04 -8.18 -30.90
N ASN A 451 19.08 -7.50 -31.56
CA ASN A 451 17.66 -7.49 -31.21
C ASN A 451 17.33 -6.93 -29.81
N GLU A 452 18.26 -6.27 -29.14
CA GLU A 452 18.04 -5.55 -27.88
C GLU A 452 18.03 -4.04 -28.09
N LEU A 453 17.17 -3.33 -27.37
CA LEU A 453 17.10 -1.87 -27.45
C LEU A 453 18.36 -1.23 -26.87
N GLU A 454 19.09 -0.49 -27.70
CA GLU A 454 20.25 0.29 -27.26
C GLU A 454 19.80 1.67 -26.77
N TYR A 455 19.02 2.39 -27.58
CA TYR A 455 18.41 3.66 -27.18
C TYR A 455 17.22 4.03 -28.05
N ILE A 456 16.39 4.92 -27.52
CA ILE A 456 15.41 5.71 -28.26
C ILE A 456 15.78 7.18 -28.11
N ARG A 457 15.89 7.91 -29.22
CA ARG A 457 16.18 9.35 -29.21
C ARG A 457 15.00 10.10 -29.84
N TYR A 458 14.38 10.96 -29.05
CA TYR A 458 13.35 11.90 -29.50
C TYR A 458 13.90 13.32 -29.38
N GLN A 459 14.16 13.98 -30.51
CA GLN A 459 14.87 15.27 -30.54
C GLN A 459 16.19 15.19 -29.75
N ASP A 460 16.35 16.00 -28.70
CA ASP A 460 17.53 16.01 -27.83
C ASP A 460 17.40 15.07 -26.60
N ILE A 461 16.26 14.40 -26.44
CA ILE A 461 15.97 13.53 -25.29
C ILE A 461 16.31 12.08 -25.63
N HIS A 462 16.96 11.38 -24.70
CA HIS A 462 17.34 9.97 -24.84
C HIS A 462 16.59 9.13 -23.79
N PHE A 463 15.96 8.06 -24.25
CA PHE A 463 15.29 7.05 -23.43
C PHE A 463 16.01 5.71 -23.59
N ARG A 464 16.06 4.94 -22.49
CA ARG A 464 16.68 3.60 -22.44
C ARG A 464 15.68 2.48 -22.63
N THR A 465 14.39 2.75 -22.40
CA THR A 465 13.32 1.76 -22.53
C THR A 465 12.10 2.34 -23.26
N HIS A 466 11.27 1.47 -23.84
CA HIS A 466 9.98 1.87 -24.42
C HIS A 466 9.02 2.43 -23.35
N GLN A 467 9.13 1.96 -22.11
CA GLN A 467 8.35 2.44 -20.97
C GLN A 467 8.66 3.90 -20.63
N GLU A 468 9.93 4.31 -20.66
CA GLU A 468 10.33 5.70 -20.44
C GLU A 468 9.75 6.63 -21.51
N LEU A 469 9.80 6.21 -22.79
CA LEU A 469 9.15 6.93 -23.89
C LEU A 469 7.62 7.01 -23.68
N LEU A 470 6.99 5.92 -23.25
CA LEU A 470 5.55 5.86 -23.00
C LEU A 470 5.13 6.84 -21.88
N ILE A 471 5.87 6.86 -20.78
CA ILE A 471 5.64 7.79 -19.66
C ILE A 471 5.78 9.24 -20.13
N TYR A 472 6.82 9.53 -20.92
CA TYR A 472 7.02 10.85 -21.50
C TYR A 472 5.81 11.25 -22.37
N TRP A 473 5.37 10.38 -23.27
CA TRP A 473 4.23 10.66 -24.14
C TRP A 473 2.93 10.89 -23.36
N LEU A 474 2.63 10.02 -22.38
CA LEU A 474 1.43 10.14 -21.55
C LEU A 474 1.36 11.48 -20.81
N THR A 475 2.46 11.89 -20.19
CA THR A 475 2.55 13.10 -19.36
C THR A 475 2.70 14.40 -20.16
N HIS A 476 3.20 14.34 -21.40
CA HIS A 476 3.44 15.53 -22.22
C HIS A 476 2.42 15.76 -23.34
N PHE A 477 1.75 14.71 -23.82
CA PHE A 477 0.81 14.80 -24.94
C PHE A 477 -0.64 14.49 -24.56
N ILE A 478 -0.86 13.53 -23.65
CA ILE A 478 -2.20 13.07 -23.31
C ILE A 478 -2.79 13.88 -22.15
N GLU A 479 -2.14 13.91 -20.99
CA GLU A 479 -2.58 14.68 -19.82
C GLU A 479 -1.40 15.39 -19.18
N LYS A 480 -1.46 16.72 -19.12
CA LYS A 480 -0.40 17.56 -18.56
C LYS A 480 -0.73 17.88 -17.11
N ASP A 481 0.25 17.67 -16.23
CA ASP A 481 0.18 18.06 -14.81
C ASP A 481 -0.93 17.36 -13.98
N GLY A 482 -1.48 16.24 -14.47
CA GLY A 482 -2.52 15.45 -13.81
C GLY A 482 -2.10 14.03 -13.47
N VAL A 483 -2.87 13.37 -12.59
CA VAL A 483 -2.74 11.92 -12.33
C VAL A 483 -3.44 11.16 -13.44
N ILE A 484 -2.74 10.20 -14.04
CA ILE A 484 -3.26 9.38 -15.14
C ILE A 484 -3.63 7.99 -14.60
N ASN A 485 -4.88 7.59 -14.76
CA ASN A 485 -5.31 6.22 -14.54
C ASN A 485 -5.21 5.45 -15.87
N LEU A 486 -4.13 4.69 -16.03
CA LEU A 486 -3.81 3.95 -17.23
C LEU A 486 -4.47 2.57 -17.22
N ILE A 487 -5.53 2.41 -18.01
CA ILE A 487 -6.25 1.16 -18.15
C ILE A 487 -5.50 0.27 -19.14
N ILE A 488 -5.03 -0.88 -18.66
CA ILE A 488 -4.24 -1.84 -19.44
C ILE A 488 -4.76 -3.27 -19.25
N ASP A 489 -4.56 -4.10 -20.26
CA ASP A 489 -4.90 -5.53 -20.19
C ASP A 489 -4.16 -6.21 -19.03
N GLN A 490 -4.84 -7.11 -18.32
CA GLN A 490 -4.27 -7.95 -17.25
C GLN A 490 -3.00 -8.73 -17.67
N LYS A 491 -2.78 -8.99 -18.96
CA LYS A 491 -1.60 -9.69 -19.51
C LYS A 491 -0.44 -8.74 -19.85
N SER A 492 -0.60 -7.44 -19.64
CA SER A 492 0.40 -6.44 -20.00
C SER A 492 1.70 -6.60 -19.21
N GLN A 493 2.84 -6.54 -19.89
CA GLN A 493 4.16 -6.54 -19.25
C GLN A 493 4.45 -5.27 -18.45
N LEU A 494 3.64 -4.21 -18.63
CA LEU A 494 3.83 -2.92 -17.94
C LEU A 494 3.67 -3.04 -16.42
N PHE A 495 2.98 -4.08 -15.92
CA PHE A 495 2.88 -4.32 -14.47
C PHE A 495 4.23 -4.66 -13.80
N ILE A 496 5.22 -5.11 -14.56
CA ILE A 496 6.59 -5.35 -14.05
C ILE A 496 7.22 -4.05 -13.56
N ASP A 497 6.98 -2.95 -14.27
CA ASP A 497 7.55 -1.63 -14.01
C ASP A 497 6.57 -0.69 -13.27
N LYS A 498 5.58 -1.24 -12.55
CA LYS A 498 4.50 -0.45 -11.90
C LYS A 498 5.03 0.71 -11.06
N ASP A 499 6.14 0.52 -10.35
CA ASP A 499 6.75 1.57 -9.52
C ASP A 499 7.29 2.75 -10.35
N LEU A 500 7.82 2.49 -11.54
CA LEU A 500 8.28 3.53 -12.47
C LEU A 500 7.12 4.42 -12.93
N PHE A 501 5.97 3.80 -13.27
CA PHE A 501 4.76 4.53 -13.63
C PHE A 501 4.21 5.33 -12.45
N LYS A 502 4.14 4.72 -11.26
CA LYS A 502 3.62 5.37 -10.05
C LYS A 502 4.44 6.60 -9.64
N GLN A 503 5.77 6.56 -9.77
CA GLN A 503 6.64 7.71 -9.50
C GLN A 503 6.38 8.91 -10.43
N ASN A 504 5.83 8.67 -11.62
CA ASN A 504 5.49 9.70 -12.61
C ASN A 504 4.00 10.08 -12.59
N GLY A 505 3.28 9.75 -11.52
CA GLY A 505 1.86 10.10 -11.38
C GLY A 505 0.92 9.27 -12.25
N ILE A 506 1.36 8.09 -12.71
CA ILE A 506 0.56 7.19 -13.53
C ILE A 506 0.20 5.95 -12.71
N ASN A 507 -1.09 5.75 -12.49
CA ASN A 507 -1.64 4.58 -11.82
C ASN A 507 -2.00 3.52 -12.88
N LEU A 508 -1.42 2.32 -12.78
CA LEU A 508 -1.75 1.20 -13.65
C LEU A 508 -3.01 0.48 -13.13
N VAL A 509 -4.09 0.53 -13.92
CA VAL A 509 -5.39 -0.05 -13.59
C VAL A 509 -5.65 -1.26 -14.50
N PRO A 510 -5.71 -2.49 -13.97
CA PRO A 510 -5.94 -3.66 -14.80
C PRO A 510 -7.39 -3.73 -15.30
N LEU A 511 -7.55 -4.11 -16.57
CA LEU A 511 -8.80 -4.54 -17.16
C LEU A 511 -8.84 -6.07 -17.20
N ILE A 512 -9.67 -6.66 -16.33
CA ILE A 512 -9.85 -8.10 -16.21
C ILE A 512 -10.90 -8.57 -17.20
N GLN A 513 -10.46 -9.23 -18.27
CA GLN A 513 -11.32 -9.67 -19.37
C GLN A 513 -11.64 -11.17 -19.33
N GLU A 514 -10.72 -11.97 -18.80
CA GLU A 514 -10.85 -13.42 -18.72
C GLU A 514 -10.03 -13.97 -17.55
N ILE A 515 -10.26 -15.22 -17.15
CA ILE A 515 -9.46 -15.88 -16.11
C ILE A 515 -9.03 -17.23 -16.65
N ASP A 516 -7.80 -17.29 -17.14
CA ASP A 516 -7.21 -18.52 -17.67
C ASP A 516 -7.00 -19.55 -16.55
N LYS A 517 -6.37 -19.14 -15.45
CA LYS A 517 -6.19 -19.93 -14.22
C LYS A 517 -6.43 -19.09 -12.99
N LYS A 518 -7.20 -19.62 -12.04
CA LYS A 518 -7.54 -18.92 -10.79
C LYS A 518 -6.30 -18.63 -9.93
N GLU A 519 -5.32 -19.52 -9.92
CA GLU A 519 -4.06 -19.37 -9.17
C GLU A 519 -3.22 -18.21 -9.70
N ASP A 520 -3.10 -18.07 -11.02
CA ASP A 520 -2.36 -16.98 -11.66
C ASP A 520 -3.04 -15.63 -11.38
N MET A 521 -4.37 -15.58 -11.42
CA MET A 521 -5.14 -14.37 -11.10
C MET A 521 -5.03 -14.00 -9.61
N GLN A 522 -5.03 -14.98 -8.71
CA GLN A 522 -4.80 -14.76 -7.29
C GLN A 522 -3.40 -14.18 -7.05
N LYS A 523 -2.38 -14.75 -7.69
CA LYS A 523 -1.01 -14.25 -7.61
C LYS A 523 -0.92 -12.81 -8.12
N PHE A 524 -1.48 -12.54 -9.29
CA PHE A 524 -1.52 -11.22 -9.91
C PHE A 524 -2.16 -10.15 -9.00
N ILE A 525 -3.36 -10.40 -8.48
CA ILE A 525 -4.06 -9.44 -7.61
C ILE A 525 -3.31 -9.25 -6.28
N SER A 526 -2.80 -10.34 -5.70
CA SER A 526 -2.13 -10.31 -4.39
C SER A 526 -0.74 -9.66 -4.45
N GLU A 527 0.02 -9.87 -5.51
CA GLU A 527 1.38 -9.30 -5.66
C GLU A 527 1.34 -7.80 -5.95
N HIS A 528 0.35 -7.34 -6.71
CA HIS A 528 0.31 -5.95 -7.15
C HIS A 528 -0.51 -5.02 -6.26
N HIS A 529 -1.42 -5.53 -5.40
CA HIS A 529 -2.28 -4.73 -4.52
C HIS A 529 -2.89 -3.51 -5.22
N PHE A 530 -3.83 -3.75 -6.13
CA PHE A 530 -4.45 -2.68 -6.90
C PHE A 530 -5.41 -1.83 -6.06
N ASP A 531 -5.32 -0.52 -6.22
CA ASP A 531 -6.26 0.44 -5.63
C ASP A 531 -7.58 0.50 -6.42
N GLU A 532 -7.52 0.17 -7.72
CA GLU A 532 -8.65 0.16 -8.64
C GLU A 532 -8.51 -0.98 -9.66
N ILE A 533 -9.62 -1.62 -10.04
CA ILE A 533 -9.69 -2.70 -11.03
C ILE A 533 -10.94 -2.55 -11.90
N PHE A 534 -10.78 -2.70 -13.21
CA PHE A 534 -11.89 -2.90 -14.14
C PHE A 534 -12.12 -4.38 -14.41
N VAL A 535 -13.39 -4.79 -14.49
CA VAL A 535 -13.79 -6.17 -14.76
C VAL A 535 -14.84 -6.17 -15.86
N LEU A 536 -14.65 -6.99 -16.88
CA LEU A 536 -15.49 -6.98 -18.09
C LEU A 536 -16.97 -7.27 -17.79
N ASN A 537 -17.26 -8.20 -16.87
CA ASN A 537 -18.62 -8.59 -16.52
C ASN A 537 -18.74 -9.12 -15.09
N ARG A 538 -19.98 -9.25 -14.61
CA ARG A 538 -20.25 -9.68 -13.23
C ARG A 538 -19.85 -11.13 -12.95
N THR A 539 -19.87 -12.01 -13.95
CA THR A 539 -19.43 -13.40 -13.80
C THR A 539 -17.96 -13.46 -13.41
N LEU A 540 -17.11 -12.68 -14.09
CA LEU A 540 -15.70 -12.56 -13.76
C LEU A 540 -15.50 -11.93 -12.39
N PHE A 541 -16.24 -10.86 -12.08
CA PHE A 541 -16.16 -10.22 -10.76
C PHE A 541 -16.42 -11.21 -9.62
N ASN A 542 -17.52 -11.96 -9.68
CA ASN A 542 -17.87 -12.95 -8.66
C ASN A 542 -16.76 -14.01 -8.44
N SER A 543 -15.94 -14.28 -9.45
CA SER A 543 -14.87 -15.27 -9.36
C SER A 543 -13.58 -14.75 -8.72
N ILE A 544 -13.38 -13.43 -8.71
CA ILE A 544 -12.22 -12.75 -8.12
C ILE A 544 -12.56 -11.99 -6.84
N GLU A 545 -13.84 -11.81 -6.51
CA GLU A 545 -14.32 -10.99 -5.39
C GLU A 545 -13.63 -11.30 -4.07
N SER A 546 -13.40 -12.59 -3.77
CA SER A 546 -12.73 -13.04 -2.55
C SER A 546 -11.23 -12.73 -2.50
N LEU A 547 -10.64 -12.30 -3.61
CA LEU A 547 -9.20 -12.04 -3.77
C LEU A 547 -8.88 -10.54 -3.65
N LEU A 548 -9.89 -9.69 -3.68
CA LEU A 548 -9.76 -8.25 -3.71
C LEU A 548 -9.66 -7.68 -2.29
N ASN A 549 -8.83 -6.66 -2.12
CA ASN A 549 -8.76 -5.91 -0.87
C ASN A 549 -10.10 -5.19 -0.60
N GLU A 550 -10.47 -5.04 0.67
CA GLU A 550 -11.74 -4.37 1.04
C GLU A 550 -11.83 -2.92 0.52
N ASP A 551 -10.68 -2.26 0.33
CA ASP A 551 -10.56 -0.87 -0.13
C ASP A 551 -10.33 -0.74 -1.65
N CYS A 552 -10.25 -1.85 -2.39
CA CYS A 552 -10.08 -1.82 -3.84
C CYS A 552 -11.36 -1.31 -4.52
N LEU A 553 -11.24 -0.26 -5.33
CA LEU A 553 -12.34 0.21 -6.17
C LEU A 553 -12.55 -0.75 -7.35
N ILE A 554 -13.78 -1.24 -7.51
CA ILE A 554 -14.08 -2.26 -8.52
C ILE A 554 -15.12 -1.72 -9.49
N ARG A 555 -14.83 -1.81 -10.79
CA ARG A 555 -15.70 -1.31 -11.85
C ARG A 555 -16.07 -2.41 -12.82
N ILE A 556 -17.34 -2.76 -12.86
CA ILE A 556 -17.88 -3.81 -13.74
C ILE A 556 -18.40 -3.14 -15.02
N LEU A 557 -17.89 -3.55 -16.19
CA LEU A 557 -18.21 -2.96 -17.49
C LEU A 557 -19.41 -3.58 -18.20
N GLU A 558 -20.19 -4.40 -17.49
CA GLU A 558 -21.33 -5.11 -18.07
C GLU A 558 -22.36 -4.11 -18.61
N GLY A 559 -22.54 -4.10 -19.93
CA GLY A 559 -23.47 -3.18 -20.58
C GLY A 559 -24.89 -3.39 -20.08
N ASN A 560 -25.55 -2.30 -19.67
CA ASN A 560 -26.99 -2.30 -19.45
C ASN A 560 -27.67 -2.90 -20.69
N LYS A 561 -28.33 -4.04 -20.52
CA LYS A 561 -29.17 -4.66 -21.56
C LYS A 561 -30.43 -3.86 -21.89
N GLU A 562 -30.59 -2.68 -21.30
CA GLU A 562 -31.76 -1.84 -21.47
C GLU A 562 -31.31 -0.47 -21.98
N ILE A 563 -32.03 0.04 -22.99
CA ILE A 563 -31.82 1.30 -23.75
C ILE A 563 -31.02 1.11 -25.06
N HIS A 564 -31.56 0.33 -25.99
CA HIS A 564 -31.92 0.77 -27.34
C HIS A 564 -32.55 -0.39 -28.13
N SER A 565 -33.70 -0.11 -28.77
CA SER A 565 -34.36 -1.02 -29.71
C SER A 565 -33.55 -1.18 -30.99
N SER A 566 -33.50 -2.41 -31.50
CA SER A 566 -32.82 -2.91 -32.70
C SER A 566 -31.34 -3.30 -32.52
N LYS A 567 -31.13 -4.61 -32.39
CA LYS A 567 -29.87 -5.28 -32.67
C LYS A 567 -29.41 -4.92 -34.10
N PRO A 568 -28.18 -4.45 -34.33
CA PRO A 568 -27.45 -4.92 -35.48
C PRO A 568 -27.04 -6.35 -35.16
N GLN A 569 -27.70 -7.34 -35.79
CA GLN A 569 -27.14 -8.69 -35.86
C GLN A 569 -25.78 -8.58 -36.55
N ILE A 570 -24.73 -8.97 -35.84
CA ILE A 570 -23.43 -9.23 -36.43
C ILE A 570 -23.62 -10.46 -37.32
N ILE A 571 -23.64 -10.26 -38.64
CA ILE A 571 -23.42 -11.33 -39.60
C ILE A 571 -21.92 -11.31 -39.87
N VAL A 572 -21.22 -12.27 -39.29
CA VAL A 572 -19.86 -12.60 -39.72
C VAL A 572 -20.02 -13.36 -41.03
N ASP A 573 -19.81 -12.70 -42.16
CA ASP A 573 -19.64 -13.42 -43.42
C ASP A 573 -18.29 -14.13 -43.35
N SER A 574 -18.34 -15.44 -43.16
CA SER A 574 -17.20 -16.32 -43.42
C SER A 574 -17.06 -16.48 -44.93
N GLN A 575 -16.07 -15.82 -45.53
CA GLN A 575 -15.46 -16.23 -46.80
C GLN A 575 -13.95 -16.25 -46.65
#